data_AF-A0A1G8XL63-F1
#
_entry.id   AF-A0A1G8XL63-F1
#
_cell.length_a   1.000
_cell.length_b   1.000
_cell.length_c   1.000
_cell.angle_alpha   90.00
_cell.angle_beta   90.00
_cell.angle_gamma   90.00
#
_symmetry.space_group_name_H-M   'P 1'
#
loop_
_entity.id
_entity.type
_entity.pdbx_description
1 polymer ?
#
loop_
_entity_poly.entity_id
_entity_poly.type
_entity_poly.pdbx_seq_one_letter_code
_entity_poly.pdbx_strand_id
1 'polypeptide(L)' 'MGKLEELSIEIANQKNKLRRYLEENEDYDKIFALNIEIDELIVQYHRLMLEDESS' A
#
# COMPACT_ATOMS: atom_id res chain seq x y z
N MET A 1 6.47 17.47 -0.86
CA MET A 1 5.79 16.26 -0.42
C MET A 1 6.77 15.48 0.44
N GLY A 2 6.34 15.04 1.62
CA GLY A 2 7.16 14.19 2.48
C GLY A 2 7.08 12.74 2.01
N LYS A 3 8.14 11.94 2.20
CA LYS A 3 8.15 10.51 1.86
C LYS A 3 6.98 9.73 2.49
N LEU A 4 6.55 10.16 3.68
CA LEU A 4 5.42 9.57 4.40
C LEU A 4 4.07 9.86 3.71
N GLU A 5 3.92 11.06 3.16
CA GLU A 5 2.75 11.47 2.37
C GLU A 5 2.71 10.70 1.04
N GLU A 6 3.86 10.54 0.37
CA GLU A 6 3.99 9.75 -0.86
C GLU A 6 3.59 8.28 -0.63
N LEU A 7 4.09 7.66 0.44
CA LEU A 7 3.71 6.29 0.81
C LEU A 7 2.21 6.15 1.12
N SER A 8 1.63 7.13 1.82
CA SER A 8 0.19 7.15 2.12
C SER A 8 -0.67 7.20 0.84
N ILE A 9 -0.30 8.05 -0.11
CA ILE A 9 -0.97 8.16 -1.41
C ILE A 9 -0.83 6.85 -2.20
N GLU A 10 0.36 6.25 -2.21
CA GLU A 10 0.60 5.00 -2.92
C GLU A 10 -0.22 3.83 -2.35
N ILE A 11 -0.27 3.70 -1.01
CA ILE A 11 -1.12 2.71 -0.34
C ILE A 11 -2.60 2.89 -0.74
N ALA A 12 -3.09 4.14 -0.78
CA ALA A 12 -4.46 4.43 -1.19
C ALA A 12 -4.72 4.03 -2.67
N ASN A 13 -3.78 4.32 -3.56
CA ASN A 13 -3.86 3.92 -4.96
C ASN A 13 -3.91 2.40 -5.13
N GLN A 14 -3.03 1.67 -4.43
CA GLN A 14 -2.99 0.21 -4.51
C GLN A 14 -4.25 -0.43 -3.91
N LYS A 15 -4.80 0.11 -2.81
CA LYS A 15 -6.10 -0.33 -2.26
C LYS A 15 -7.24 -0.11 -3.24
N ASN A 16 -7.26 1.02 -3.95
CA ASN A 16 -8.25 1.27 -5.00
C ASN A 16 -8.11 0.28 -6.17
N LYS A 17 -6.88 -0.06 -6.57
CA LYS A 17 -6.61 -1.08 -7.58
C LYS A 17 -7.08 -2.46 -7.12
N LEU A 18 -6.83 -2.83 -5.86
CA LEU A 18 -7.28 -4.10 -5.28
C LEU A 18 -8.80 -4.20 -5.29
N ARG A 19 -9.49 -3.12 -4.92
CA ARG A 19 -10.95 -3.04 -4.99
C ARG A 19 -11.44 -3.31 -6.41
N ARG A 20 -10.82 -2.71 -7.43
CA ARG A 20 -11.19 -2.95 -8.83
C ARG A 20 -10.96 -4.40 -9.24
N TYR A 21 -9.86 -5.01 -8.84
CA TYR A 21 -9.60 -6.43 -9.12
C TYR A 21 -10.67 -7.34 -8.52
N LEU A 22 -11.12 -7.05 -7.30
CA LEU A 22 -12.22 -7.78 -6.66
C LEU A 22 -13.56 -7.56 -7.37
N GLU A 23 -13.86 -6.34 -7.81
CA GLU A 23 -15.08 -5.99 -8.55
C GLU A 23 -15.11 -6.62 -9.96
N GLU A 24 -13.95 -6.77 -10.60
CA GLU A 24 -13.80 -7.32 -11.96
C GLU A 24 -13.62 -8.86 -11.96
N ASN A 25 -13.64 -9.53 -10.79
CA ASN A 25 -13.30 -10.96 -10.63
C ASN A 25 -11.96 -11.32 -11.30
N GLU A 26 -10.95 -10.48 -11.11
CA GLU A 26 -9.60 -10.72 -11.59
C GLU A 26 -8.98 -11.98 -10.99
N ASP A 27 -7.89 -12.42 -11.60
CA ASP A 27 -7.19 -13.63 -11.19
C ASP A 27 -6.72 -13.57 -9.72
N TYR A 28 -6.92 -14.67 -8.99
CA TYR A 28 -6.56 -14.76 -7.57
C TYR A 28 -5.09 -14.47 -7.32
N ASP A 29 -4.18 -14.93 -8.19
CA ASP A 29 -2.75 -14.72 -8.02
C ASP A 29 -2.40 -13.23 -8.14
N LYS A 30 -3.08 -12.48 -9.02
CA LYS A 30 -2.90 -11.02 -9.11
C LYS A 30 -3.43 -10.31 -7.87
N ILE A 31 -4.59 -10.73 -7.36
CA ILE A 31 -5.18 -10.17 -6.13
C ILE A 31 -4.25 -10.42 -4.95
N PHE A 32 -3.73 -11.64 -4.83
CA PHE A 32 -2.81 -12.04 -3.78
C PHE A 32 -1.49 -11.27 -3.84
N ALA A 33 -0.87 -11.17 -5.02
CA ALA A 33 0.35 -10.40 -5.21
C ALA A 33 0.16 -8.92 -4.84
N LEU A 34 -0.94 -8.30 -5.29
CA LEU A 34 -1.24 -6.91 -4.97
C LEU A 34 -1.50 -6.70 -3.47
N ASN A 35 -2.07 -7.68 -2.78
CA ASN A 35 -2.27 -7.62 -1.34
C ASN A 35 -0.92 -7.60 -0.59
N ILE A 36 0.02 -8.47 -1.00
CA ILE A 36 1.39 -8.48 -0.43
C ILE A 36 2.07 -7.12 -0.64
N GLU A 37 1.98 -6.54 -1.85
CA GLU A 37 2.57 -5.22 -2.13
C GLU A 37 1.99 -4.13 -1.20
N ILE A 38 0.69 -4.15 -0.94
CA ILE A 38 0.03 -3.22 -0.01
C ILE A 38 0.57 -3.39 1.40
N ASP A 39 0.70 -4.63 1.89
CA ASP A 39 1.22 -4.92 3.23
C ASP A 39 2.68 -4.44 3.38
N GLU A 40 3.52 -4.65 2.37
CA GLU A 40 4.90 -4.16 2.35
C GLU A 40 4.98 -2.63 2.41
N LEU A 41 4.10 -1.93 1.68
CA LEU A 41 4.01 -0.47 1.72
C LEU A 41 3.56 0.03 3.10
N ILE A 42 2.59 -0.64 3.73
CA ILE A 42 2.13 -0.30 5.09
C ILE A 42 3.27 -0.47 6.10
N VAL A 43 4.04 -1.56 6.01
CA VAL A 43 5.21 -1.77 6.87
C VAL A 43 6.25 -0.66 6.68
N GLN A 44 6.53 -0.27 5.44
CA GLN A 44 7.45 0.85 5.15
C GLN A 44 6.95 2.18 5.71
N TYR A 45 5.66 2.47 5.56
CA TYR A 45 5.03 3.66 6.11
C TYR A 45 5.17 3.73 7.63
N HIS A 46 4.91 2.63 8.35
CA HIS A 46 5.06 2.57 9.79
C HIS A 46 6.52 2.70 10.25
N ARG A 47 7.47 2.09 9.54
CA ARG A 47 8.91 2.26 9.83
C ARG A 47 9.31 3.73 9.72
N LEU A 48 8.91 4.38 8.63
CA LEU A 48 9.23 5.79 8.41
C LEU A 48 8.57 6.70 9.45
N MET A 49 7.32 6.41 9.85
CA MET A 49 6.63 7.15 10.92
C MET A 49 7.44 7.12 12.22
N LEU A 50 7.93 5.95 12.62
CA LEU A 50 8.74 5.79 13.85
C LEU A 50 10.08 6.53 13.78
N GLU A 51 10.70 6.59 12.59
CA GLU A 51 11.94 7.33 12.36
C GLU A 51 11.72 8.85 12.44
N ASP A 52 10.59 9.35 11.92
CA ASP A 52 10.21 10.76 11.96
C ASP A 52 9.89 11.23 13.40
N GLU A 53 9.20 10.39 14.20
CA GLU A 53 8.93 10.68 15.63
C GLU A 53 10.18 10.65 16.52
N SER A 54 11.25 10.00 16.06
CA SER A 54 12.53 9.87 16.79
C SER A 54 13.55 10.95 16.41
N SER A 55 13.22 11.83 15.45
CA SER A 55 14.09 12.89 14.89
C SER A 55 13.76 14.26 15.46
#